data_AF-A0A1Y1JSB8-F1
#
_entry.id   AF-A0A1Y1JSB8-F1
#
_cell.length_a   1.000
_cell.length_b   1.000
_cell.length_c   1.000
_cell.angle_alpha   90.00
_cell.angle_beta   90.00
_cell.angle_gamma   90.00
#
_symmetry.space_group_name_H-M   'P 1'
#
loop_
_entity.id
_entity.type
_entity.pdbx_description
1 polymer ?
#
loop_
_entity_poly.entity_id
_entity_poly.type
_entity_poly.pdbx_seq_one_letter_code
_entity_poly.pdbx_strand_id
1 'polypeptide(L)'
;MINKALYTRLINTMCGSESIVKEFSEYKAYMDSFVRYGDTRYNSICSDKILNSFYDSKTIDKRLCIQSASHIADIYYKAAFNNPTDGKCSFLYYWIYHYLIKNKKSNETKNLFNVLLKAYENFIGNYQLCSKYKPTSAEHILSKHTYIYDMHMCINKEYEKGNTNKMPFCEALNNIIDEKNKQTQELIQALTEPQPQAIEISEASASSKCRSNTAVPILGTIILIISIYYLFLFVDKFTPYGKLLRRAKKKLKYKWDKSWKSNVLENYDIRSSIPEAWDYNLLYN
;
A
#
# COMPACT_ATOMS: atom_id res chain seq x y z
N MET A 1 -27.11 12.11 10.45
CA MET A 1 -26.78 11.39 9.19
C MET A 1 -26.08 12.28 8.15
N ILE A 2 -26.30 13.60 8.15
CA ILE A 2 -25.77 14.55 7.13
C ILE A 2 -24.23 14.71 7.18
N ASN A 3 -23.60 14.68 8.36
CA ASN A 3 -22.13 14.78 8.50
C ASN A 3 -21.36 13.75 7.68
N LYS A 4 -21.88 12.52 7.57
CA LYS A 4 -21.21 11.43 6.84
C LYS A 4 -21.20 11.68 5.33
N ALA A 5 -22.24 12.31 4.78
CA ALA A 5 -22.34 12.59 3.35
C ALA A 5 -21.41 13.73 2.91
N LEU A 6 -21.32 14.80 3.72
CA LEU A 6 -20.48 15.96 3.43
C LEU A 6 -18.99 15.62 3.59
N TYR A 7 -18.66 14.82 4.62
CA TYR A 7 -17.34 14.21 4.79
C TYR A 7 -16.95 13.31 3.62
N THR A 8 -17.83 12.39 3.23
CA THR A 8 -17.62 11.52 2.06
C THR A 8 -17.37 12.36 0.80
N ARG A 9 -18.05 13.51 0.62
CA ARG A 9 -17.78 14.43 -0.52
C ARG A 9 -16.42 15.14 -0.43
N LEU A 10 -16.04 15.63 0.75
CA LEU A 10 -14.74 16.25 1.00
C LEU A 10 -13.57 15.29 0.79
N ILE A 11 -13.74 14.03 1.18
CA ILE A 11 -12.72 13.01 0.93
C ILE A 11 -12.72 12.55 -0.53
N ASN A 12 -13.90 12.38 -1.15
CA ASN A 12 -13.98 12.01 -2.57
C ASN A 12 -13.34 13.06 -3.48
N THR A 13 -13.35 14.34 -3.11
CA THR A 13 -12.63 15.40 -3.85
C THR A 13 -11.11 15.30 -3.72
N MET A 14 -10.59 14.51 -2.78
CA MET A 14 -9.17 14.24 -2.61
C MET A 14 -8.66 13.01 -3.38
N CYS A 15 -9.48 12.41 -4.25
CA CYS A 15 -9.10 11.45 -5.31
C CYS A 15 -8.08 10.37 -4.86
N GLY A 16 -8.57 9.26 -4.29
CA GLY A 16 -7.78 8.05 -4.01
C GLY A 16 -7.15 7.95 -2.61
N SER A 17 -7.11 9.04 -1.85
CA SER A 17 -6.64 9.01 -0.45
C SER A 17 -7.65 8.43 0.54
N GLU A 18 -8.91 8.23 0.13
CA GLU A 18 -10.00 7.79 1.01
C GLU A 18 -9.79 6.40 1.60
N SER A 19 -9.45 5.41 0.75
CA SER A 19 -9.31 4.03 1.23
C SER A 19 -8.12 3.92 2.18
N ILE A 20 -7.02 4.61 1.85
CA ILE A 20 -5.80 4.62 2.63
C ILE A 20 -6.08 5.21 4.03
N VAL A 21 -6.77 6.35 4.13
CA VAL A 21 -6.99 7.00 5.43
C VAL A 21 -7.98 6.24 6.30
N LYS A 22 -8.99 5.58 5.73
CA LYS A 22 -9.91 4.72 6.51
C LYS A 22 -9.16 3.56 7.15
N GLU A 23 -8.22 2.95 6.44
CA GLU A 23 -7.42 1.86 6.98
C GLU A 23 -6.40 2.34 8.05
N PHE A 24 -6.04 3.63 8.07
CA PHE A 24 -5.07 4.16 9.04
C PHE A 24 -5.54 4.04 10.49
N SER A 25 -6.85 4.14 10.78
CA SER A 25 -7.35 3.93 12.15
C SER A 25 -7.17 2.49 12.60
N GLU A 26 -7.44 1.52 11.71
CA GLU A 26 -7.21 0.09 11.96
C GLU A 26 -5.71 -0.20 12.16
N TYR A 27 -4.86 0.34 11.29
CA TYR A 27 -3.41 0.17 11.41
C TYR A 27 -2.86 0.82 12.68
N LYS A 28 -3.39 1.98 13.08
CA LYS A 28 -3.03 2.62 14.35
C LYS A 28 -3.46 1.76 15.53
N ALA A 29 -4.70 1.30 15.57
CA ALA A 29 -5.20 0.44 16.64
C ALA A 29 -4.34 -0.83 16.79
N TYR A 30 -3.95 -1.41 15.66
CA TYR A 30 -3.02 -2.54 15.62
C TYR A 30 -1.64 -2.17 16.21
N MET A 31 -1.00 -1.09 15.74
CA MET A 31 0.29 -0.62 16.27
C MET A 31 0.24 -0.27 17.76
N ASP A 32 -0.85 0.33 18.23
CA ASP A 32 -1.04 0.71 19.64
C ASP A 32 -1.25 -0.52 20.54
N SER A 33 -1.75 -1.63 19.99
CA SER A 33 -1.90 -2.88 20.75
C SER A 33 -0.55 -3.43 21.23
N PHE A 34 0.53 -3.27 20.46
CA PHE A 34 1.87 -3.75 20.83
C PHE A 34 2.50 -2.98 21.99
N VAL A 35 2.08 -1.75 22.24
CA VAL A 35 2.51 -0.98 23.43
C VAL A 35 2.09 -1.71 24.70
N ARG A 36 0.89 -2.27 24.70
CA ARG A 36 0.26 -2.80 25.91
C ARG A 36 0.85 -4.14 26.33
N TYR A 37 1.33 -4.93 25.37
CA TYR A 37 1.80 -6.30 25.62
C TYR A 37 3.32 -6.41 25.79
N GLY A 38 4.08 -5.33 25.59
CA GLY A 38 5.53 -5.34 25.82
C GLY A 38 6.25 -6.42 25.02
N ASP A 39 5.93 -6.56 23.73
CA ASP A 39 6.40 -7.66 22.89
C ASP A 39 7.93 -7.67 22.79
N THR A 40 8.56 -8.55 23.56
CA THR A 40 10.02 -8.67 23.63
C THR A 40 10.61 -9.36 22.41
N ARG A 41 9.80 -9.95 21.52
CA ARG A 41 10.27 -10.69 20.34
C ARG A 41 11.12 -9.82 19.41
N TYR A 42 10.87 -8.52 19.40
CA TYR A 42 11.57 -7.56 18.54
C TYR A 42 12.73 -6.83 19.24
N ASN A 43 13.05 -7.19 20.49
CA ASN A 43 14.19 -6.59 21.21
C ASN A 43 15.52 -6.83 20.49
N SER A 44 15.70 -8.00 19.88
CA SER A 44 16.91 -8.34 19.13
C SER A 44 17.05 -7.53 17.85
N ILE A 45 15.92 -7.26 17.16
CA ILE A 45 15.89 -6.37 16.00
C ILE A 45 16.24 -4.96 16.47
N CYS A 46 15.55 -4.47 17.49
CA CYS A 46 15.75 -3.16 18.12
C CYS A 46 16.99 -3.09 19.01
N SER A 47 18.06 -3.76 18.59
CA SER A 47 19.38 -3.70 19.23
C SER A 47 19.92 -2.28 19.25
N ASP A 48 20.86 -2.06 20.17
CA ASP A 48 21.60 -0.80 20.27
C ASP A 48 22.22 -0.43 18.92
N LYS A 49 22.60 -1.37 18.04
CA LYS A 49 23.15 -1.02 16.72
C LYS A 49 22.19 -0.21 15.85
N ILE A 50 20.89 -0.53 15.84
CA ILE A 50 19.88 0.25 15.10
C ILE A 50 19.60 1.56 15.81
N LEU A 51 19.46 1.52 17.14
CA LEU A 51 19.24 2.73 17.92
C LEU A 51 20.43 3.71 17.79
N ASN A 52 21.63 3.16 17.65
CA ASN A 52 22.91 3.86 17.49
C ASN A 52 23.18 4.29 16.05
N SER A 53 22.51 3.74 15.03
CA SER A 53 22.61 4.33 13.68
C SER A 53 21.95 5.71 13.60
N PHE A 54 21.23 6.11 14.65
CA PHE A 54 20.63 7.43 14.81
C PHE A 54 21.18 8.18 16.04
N TYR A 55 22.34 7.78 16.59
CA TYR A 55 22.78 8.13 17.96
C TYR A 55 22.98 9.62 18.24
N ASP A 56 23.19 10.48 17.23
CA ASP A 56 23.27 11.93 17.45
C ASP A 56 21.97 12.52 18.00
N SER A 57 20.87 11.75 18.01
CA SER A 57 19.54 12.31 18.15
C SER A 57 18.84 12.02 19.48
N LYS A 58 19.22 10.98 20.27
CA LYS A 58 18.39 10.38 21.34
C LYS A 58 16.91 10.19 20.94
N THR A 59 16.62 10.20 19.64
CA THR A 59 15.29 10.58 19.17
C THR A 59 14.41 9.37 18.96
N ILE A 60 14.98 8.17 18.88
CA ILE A 60 14.25 6.93 18.74
C ILE A 60 14.19 6.25 20.10
N ASP A 61 13.01 6.31 20.72
CA ASP A 61 12.68 5.46 21.85
C ASP A 61 12.67 3.99 21.40
N LYS A 62 13.23 3.09 22.22
CA LYS A 62 13.13 1.64 22.06
C LYS A 62 11.68 1.20 21.78
N ARG A 63 10.71 1.85 22.43
CA ARG A 63 9.28 1.62 22.18
C ARG A 63 8.89 1.87 20.72
N LEU A 64 9.37 2.95 20.11
CA LEU A 64 9.10 3.27 18.71
C LEU A 64 9.60 2.17 17.78
N CYS A 65 10.82 1.70 18.04
CA CYS A 65 11.43 0.63 17.27
C CYS A 65 10.60 -0.65 17.37
N ILE A 66 10.22 -1.05 18.60
CA ILE A 66 9.42 -2.26 18.82
C ILE A 66 8.07 -2.17 18.08
N GLN A 67 7.34 -1.06 18.22
CA GLN A 67 6.06 -0.89 17.52
C GLN A 67 6.22 -0.95 16.00
N SER A 68 7.27 -0.33 15.47
CA SER A 68 7.57 -0.37 14.04
C SER A 68 7.89 -1.78 13.58
N ALA A 69 8.74 -2.50 14.31
CA ALA A 69 9.13 -3.87 13.99
C ALA A 69 7.93 -4.82 14.03
N SER A 70 7.03 -4.69 15.02
CA SER A 70 5.78 -5.45 15.09
C SER A 70 4.87 -5.18 13.90
N HIS A 71 4.74 -3.91 13.48
CA HIS A 71 3.96 -3.56 12.30
C HIS A 71 4.58 -4.11 11.01
N ILE A 72 5.91 -4.06 10.89
CA ILE A 72 6.65 -4.65 9.75
C ILE A 72 6.45 -6.17 9.71
N ALA A 73 6.41 -6.84 10.88
CA ALA A 73 6.13 -8.26 10.94
C ALA A 73 4.75 -8.63 10.38
N ASP A 74 3.76 -7.80 10.66
CA ASP A 74 2.42 -7.96 10.08
C ASP A 74 2.39 -7.68 8.58
N ILE A 75 3.12 -6.66 8.11
CA ILE A 75 3.33 -6.42 6.67
C ILE A 75 3.92 -7.66 6.01
N TYR A 76 4.97 -8.24 6.60
CA TYR A 76 5.60 -9.46 6.11
C TYR A 76 4.64 -10.64 6.08
N TYR A 77 3.93 -10.89 7.18
CA TYR A 77 2.96 -11.98 7.26
C TYR A 77 1.90 -11.83 6.16
N LYS A 78 1.35 -10.63 5.97
CA LYS A 78 0.35 -10.35 4.93
C LYS A 78 0.93 -10.48 3.51
N ALA A 79 2.16 -10.04 3.28
CA ALA A 79 2.85 -10.19 2.00
C ALA A 79 3.02 -11.66 1.60
N ALA A 80 3.33 -12.53 2.56
CA ALA A 80 3.44 -13.97 2.32
C ALA A 80 2.15 -14.61 1.80
N PHE A 81 0.99 -14.00 2.07
CA PHE A 81 -0.33 -14.43 1.55
C PHE A 81 -0.82 -13.58 0.36
N ASN A 82 0.06 -12.87 -0.34
CA ASN A 82 -0.26 -12.01 -1.49
C ASN A 82 -1.27 -10.88 -1.18
N ASN A 83 -1.40 -10.47 0.09
CA ASN A 83 -2.26 -9.35 0.43
C ASN A 83 -1.59 -8.02 0.06
N PRO A 84 -2.35 -6.99 -0.34
CA PRO A 84 -1.81 -5.65 -0.57
C PRO A 84 -1.14 -5.10 0.70
N THR A 85 0.10 -4.63 0.57
CA THR A 85 0.89 -4.08 1.69
C THR A 85 1.13 -2.58 1.60
N ASP A 86 0.86 -1.96 0.46
CA ASP A 86 1.18 -0.55 0.21
C ASP A 86 0.51 0.41 1.20
N GLY A 87 -0.74 0.13 1.59
CA GLY A 87 -1.46 0.90 2.62
C GLY A 87 -0.75 0.84 3.98
N LYS A 88 -0.30 -0.34 4.40
CA LYS A 88 0.42 -0.55 5.67
C LYS A 88 1.81 0.08 5.66
N CYS A 89 2.51 0.01 4.53
CA CYS A 89 3.81 0.67 4.33
C CYS A 89 3.66 2.20 4.37
N SER A 90 2.64 2.73 3.69
CA SER A 90 2.29 4.15 3.72
C SER A 90 1.97 4.63 5.13
N PHE A 91 1.18 3.85 5.87
CA PHE A 91 0.86 4.15 7.26
C PHE A 91 2.10 4.15 8.16
N LEU A 92 2.98 3.16 8.05
CA LEU A 92 4.21 3.10 8.84
C LEU A 92 5.08 4.35 8.59
N TYR A 93 5.24 4.73 7.33
CA TYR A 93 5.98 5.93 6.94
C TYR A 93 5.35 7.20 7.53
N TYR A 94 4.02 7.33 7.41
CA TYR A 94 3.23 8.41 8.01
C TYR A 94 3.40 8.48 9.54
N TRP A 95 3.36 7.34 10.21
CA TRP A 95 3.47 7.26 11.66
C TRP A 95 4.87 7.69 12.14
N ILE A 96 5.93 7.24 11.46
CA ILE A 96 7.31 7.67 11.74
C ILE A 96 7.44 9.18 11.54
N TYR A 97 6.89 9.73 10.45
CA TYR A 97 6.89 11.17 10.18
C TYR A 97 6.27 11.96 11.32
N HIS A 98 5.09 11.52 11.77
CA HIS A 98 4.37 12.14 12.88
C HIS A 98 5.09 12.09 14.22
N TYR A 99 5.87 11.04 14.44
CA TYR A 99 6.70 10.94 15.62
C TYR A 99 7.88 11.91 15.55
N LEU A 100 8.56 11.98 14.40
CA LEU A 100 9.75 12.81 14.23
C LEU A 100 9.45 14.31 14.09
N ILE A 101 8.29 14.70 13.55
CA ILE A 101 7.92 16.11 13.42
C ILE A 101 7.77 16.79 14.79
N LYS A 102 7.32 16.05 15.82
CA LYS A 102 7.28 16.56 17.22
C LYS A 102 8.65 16.94 17.74
N ASN A 103 9.70 16.32 17.20
CA ASN A 103 11.10 16.54 17.55
C ASN A 103 11.84 17.40 16.50
N LYS A 104 11.12 18.05 15.57
CA LYS A 104 11.67 18.87 14.47
C LYS A 104 12.66 18.10 13.56
N LYS A 105 12.41 16.81 13.34
CA LYS A 105 13.27 15.90 12.56
C LYS A 105 12.53 15.22 11.40
N SER A 106 11.58 15.91 10.78
CA SER A 106 10.77 15.38 9.68
C SER A 106 11.63 14.86 8.51
N ASN A 107 12.77 15.51 8.24
CA ASN A 107 13.75 15.12 7.22
C ASN A 107 14.37 13.73 7.46
N GLU A 108 14.42 13.23 8.70
CA GLU A 108 14.97 11.91 9.04
C GLU A 108 13.99 10.75 8.76
N THR A 109 12.71 11.04 8.51
CA THR A 109 11.63 10.05 8.33
C THR A 109 11.99 8.97 7.34
N LYS A 110 12.47 9.35 6.14
CA LYS A 110 12.80 8.41 5.08
C LYS A 110 13.96 7.51 5.45
N ASN A 111 14.98 8.07 6.10
CA ASN A 111 16.11 7.28 6.55
C ASN A 111 15.67 6.27 7.61
N LEU A 112 14.90 6.72 8.61
CA LEU A 112 14.41 5.85 9.68
C LEU A 112 13.53 4.72 9.15
N PHE A 113 12.58 5.03 8.26
CA PHE A 113 11.74 4.02 7.61
C PHE A 113 12.57 2.95 6.90
N ASN A 114 13.56 3.37 6.09
CA ASN A 114 14.41 2.43 5.34
C ASN A 114 15.28 1.57 6.27
N VAL A 115 15.82 2.13 7.34
CA VAL A 115 16.64 1.37 8.30
C VAL A 115 15.80 0.34 9.05
N LEU A 116 14.60 0.71 9.52
CA LEU A 116 13.69 -0.22 10.19
C LEU A 116 13.27 -1.36 9.28
N LEU A 117 12.92 -1.07 8.01
CA LEU A 117 12.63 -2.10 7.03
C LEU A 117 13.82 -3.03 6.84
N LYS A 118 14.98 -2.50 6.44
CA LYS A 118 16.17 -3.30 6.14
C LYS A 118 16.60 -4.16 7.32
N ALA A 119 16.52 -3.64 8.54
CA ALA A 119 16.82 -4.40 9.73
C ALA A 119 15.90 -5.62 9.91
N TYR A 120 14.60 -5.42 9.69
CA TYR A 120 13.64 -6.50 9.74
C TYR A 120 13.86 -7.49 8.59
N GLU A 121 14.11 -7.03 7.37
CA GLU A 121 14.41 -7.86 6.20
C GLU A 121 15.62 -8.77 6.44
N ASN A 122 16.69 -8.22 7.03
CA ASN A 122 17.87 -9.00 7.41
C ASN A 122 17.53 -10.06 8.46
N PHE A 123 16.62 -9.76 9.39
CA PHE A 123 16.19 -10.70 10.43
C PHE A 123 15.42 -11.90 9.85
N ILE A 124 14.62 -11.69 8.81
CA ILE A 124 13.77 -12.75 8.20
C ILE A 124 14.40 -13.44 6.98
N GLY A 125 15.54 -12.96 6.46
CA GLY A 125 16.24 -13.58 5.32
C GLY A 125 16.09 -12.89 3.97
N ASN A 126 16.19 -11.57 3.91
CA ASN A 126 16.27 -10.74 2.69
C ASN A 126 14.98 -10.71 1.83
N TYR A 127 13.81 -10.79 2.45
CA TYR A 127 12.54 -10.54 1.73
C TYR A 127 12.32 -9.04 1.53
N GLN A 128 12.09 -8.58 0.29
CA GLN A 128 11.86 -7.16 0.02
C GLN A 128 10.45 -6.72 0.43
N LEU A 129 10.35 -6.01 1.55
CA LEU A 129 9.10 -5.43 2.05
C LEU A 129 8.90 -4.04 1.46
N CYS A 130 7.64 -3.66 1.26
CA CYS A 130 7.27 -2.33 0.77
C CYS A 130 7.92 -1.90 -0.56
N SER A 131 8.35 -2.85 -1.40
CA SER A 131 9.09 -2.57 -2.65
C SER A 131 8.32 -1.72 -3.66
N LYS A 132 6.99 -1.81 -3.65
CA LYS A 132 6.08 -1.00 -4.47
C LYS A 132 5.86 0.40 -3.88
N TYR A 133 5.97 0.54 -2.56
CA TYR A 133 5.82 1.82 -1.88
C TYR A 133 7.08 2.66 -2.06
N LYS A 134 6.96 3.72 -2.86
CA LYS A 134 8.02 4.71 -3.03
C LYS A 134 7.71 5.90 -2.12
N PRO A 135 8.35 6.02 -0.94
CA PRO A 135 8.15 7.20 -0.10
C PRO A 135 8.52 8.43 -0.92
N THR A 136 7.50 9.24 -1.22
CA THR A 136 7.70 10.51 -1.89
C THR A 136 8.41 11.43 -0.91
N SER A 137 9.52 12.04 -1.34
CA SER A 137 10.30 12.97 -0.52
C SER A 137 9.60 14.30 -0.28
N ALA A 138 8.40 14.51 -0.86
CA ALA A 138 7.65 15.73 -0.68
C ALA A 138 6.99 15.74 0.70
N GLU A 139 7.63 16.43 1.65
CA GLU A 139 7.08 16.78 2.97
C GLU A 139 5.64 17.34 2.85
N HIS A 140 5.35 18.07 1.77
CA HIS A 140 4.01 18.56 1.42
C HIS A 140 2.96 17.44 1.26
N ILE A 141 3.34 16.27 0.74
CA ILE A 141 2.40 15.15 0.61
C ILE A 141 2.09 14.57 1.99
N LEU A 142 3.10 14.44 2.87
CA LEU A 142 2.89 13.92 4.22
C LEU A 142 2.08 14.88 5.08
N SER A 143 2.35 16.18 5.00
CA SER A 143 1.54 17.19 5.69
C SER A 143 0.08 17.16 5.22
N LYS A 144 -0.18 16.93 3.92
CA LYS A 144 -1.54 16.73 3.44
C LYS A 144 -2.19 15.48 4.06
N HIS A 145 -1.47 14.36 4.12
CA HIS A 145 -1.99 13.14 4.77
C HIS A 145 -2.27 13.34 6.25
N THR A 146 -1.44 14.13 6.95
CA THR A 146 -1.69 14.57 8.34
C THR A 146 -3.04 15.24 8.48
N TYR A 147 -3.33 16.26 7.65
CA TYR A 147 -4.60 16.97 7.73
C TYR A 147 -5.78 16.04 7.46
N ILE A 148 -5.68 15.14 6.47
CA ILE A 148 -6.77 14.22 6.14
C ILE A 148 -7.00 13.23 7.29
N TYR A 149 -5.93 12.70 7.88
CA TYR A 149 -6.03 11.81 9.03
C TYR A 149 -6.60 12.51 10.25
N ASP A 150 -6.15 13.73 10.57
CA ASP A 150 -6.70 14.49 11.69
C ASP A 150 -8.18 14.85 11.47
N MET A 151 -8.57 15.21 10.25
CA MET A 151 -10.00 15.38 9.90
C MET A 151 -10.80 14.09 10.12
N HIS A 152 -10.28 12.95 9.67
CA HIS A 152 -10.91 11.64 9.86
C HIS A 152 -11.13 11.34 11.34
N MET A 153 -10.09 11.52 12.15
CA MET A 153 -10.15 11.31 13.60
C MET A 153 -11.16 12.24 14.28
N CYS A 154 -11.22 13.51 13.87
CA CYS A 154 -12.19 14.48 14.40
C CYS A 154 -13.63 14.04 14.11
N ILE A 155 -13.89 13.67 12.86
CA ILE A 155 -15.24 13.37 12.36
C ILE A 155 -15.77 12.07 12.96
N ASN A 156 -14.93 11.06 13.11
CA ASN A 156 -15.32 9.80 13.74
C ASN A 156 -15.32 9.85 15.27
N LYS A 157 -14.92 10.99 15.88
CA LYS A 157 -14.78 11.14 17.34
C LYS A 157 -13.85 10.06 17.95
N GLU A 158 -12.86 9.62 17.17
CA GLU A 158 -11.90 8.58 17.56
C GLU A 158 -10.75 9.15 18.40
N TYR A 159 -10.74 10.44 18.69
CA TYR A 159 -9.80 10.99 19.67
C TYR A 159 -10.06 10.36 21.03
N GLU A 160 -9.04 9.68 21.54
CA GLU A 160 -9.02 9.24 22.93
C GLU A 160 -9.34 10.43 23.83
N LYS A 161 -10.23 10.21 24.82
CA LYS A 161 -10.81 11.20 25.76
C LYS A 161 -9.80 12.07 26.54
N GLY A 162 -8.50 12.06 26.23
CA GLY A 162 -7.45 12.80 26.93
C GLY A 162 -6.59 13.74 26.10
N ASN A 163 -6.74 13.82 24.77
CA ASN A 163 -5.87 14.68 23.95
C ASN A 163 -6.51 16.05 23.64
N THR A 164 -6.50 16.94 24.63
CA THR A 164 -7.13 18.27 24.61
C THR A 164 -6.52 19.24 23.58
N ASN A 165 -5.27 19.06 23.18
CA ASN A 165 -4.58 20.00 22.29
C ASN A 165 -5.09 19.99 20.84
N LYS A 166 -5.79 18.93 20.41
CA LYS A 166 -6.39 18.85 19.06
C LYS A 166 -7.86 19.30 19.02
N MET A 167 -8.39 19.68 20.18
CA MET A 167 -9.77 20.17 20.34
C MET A 167 -10.06 21.41 19.48
N PRO A 168 -9.18 22.42 19.35
CA PRO A 168 -9.49 23.61 18.54
C PRO A 168 -9.64 23.32 17.05
N PHE A 169 -8.83 22.39 16.50
CA PHE A 169 -8.94 22.01 15.09
C PHE A 169 -10.25 21.25 14.83
N CYS A 170 -10.58 20.27 15.67
CA CYS A 170 -11.83 19.53 15.52
C CYS A 170 -13.06 20.41 15.74
N GLU A 171 -13.00 21.35 16.68
CA GLU A 171 -14.06 22.33 16.91
C GLU A 171 -14.24 23.22 15.69
N ALA A 172 -13.16 23.80 15.15
CA ALA A 172 -13.22 24.59 13.92
C ALA A 172 -13.78 23.77 12.74
N LEU A 173 -13.35 22.51 12.59
CA LEU A 173 -13.87 21.62 11.56
C LEU A 173 -15.36 21.32 11.74
N ASN A 174 -15.80 21.03 12.97
CA ASN A 174 -17.21 20.79 13.28
C ASN A 174 -18.05 22.05 13.01
N ASN A 175 -17.57 23.24 13.38
CA ASN A 175 -18.26 24.50 13.10
C ASN A 175 -18.44 24.72 11.59
N ILE A 176 -17.42 24.45 10.77
CA ILE A 176 -17.52 24.52 9.30
C ILE A 176 -18.54 23.51 8.77
N ILE A 177 -18.51 22.28 9.29
CA ILE A 177 -19.46 21.24 8.88
C ILE A 177 -20.90 21.64 9.24
N ASP A 178 -21.11 22.15 10.46
CA ASP A 178 -22.43 22.57 10.94
C ASP A 178 -22.96 23.78 10.18
N GLU A 179 -22.11 24.77 9.86
CA GLU A 179 -22.47 25.89 9.01
C GLU A 179 -22.90 25.43 7.61
N LYS A 180 -22.14 24.51 6.99
CA LYS A 180 -22.47 23.97 5.66
C LYS A 180 -23.73 23.12 5.67
N ASN A 181 -23.98 22.38 6.74
CA ASN A 181 -25.21 21.63 6.92
C ASN A 181 -26.41 22.56 7.05
N LYS A 182 -26.29 23.65 7.82
CA LYS A 182 -27.34 24.66 7.97
C LYS A 182 -27.68 25.30 6.62
N GLN A 183 -26.67 25.74 5.86
CA GLN A 183 -26.85 26.27 4.50
C GLN A 183 -27.56 25.26 3.57
N THR A 184 -27.20 23.98 3.67
CA THR A 184 -27.82 22.92 2.87
C THR A 184 -29.28 22.69 3.27
N GLN A 185 -29.61 22.73 4.56
CA GLN A 185 -30.97 22.57 5.06
C GLN A 185 -31.86 23.74 4.65
N GLU A 186 -31.37 24.99 4.74
CA GLU A 186 -32.08 26.18 4.30
C GLU A 186 -32.41 26.11 2.79
N LEU A 187 -31.45 25.64 1.97
CA LEU A 187 -31.68 25.43 0.54
C LEU A 187 -32.74 24.35 0.26
N ILE A 188 -32.69 23.22 0.98
CA ILE A 188 -33.70 22.15 0.83
C ILE A 188 -35.08 22.67 1.23
N GLN A 189 -35.18 23.42 2.33
CA GLN A 189 -36.45 23.98 2.80
C GLN A 189 -37.04 24.96 1.78
N ALA A 190 -36.22 25.85 1.22
CA ALA A 190 -36.64 26.78 0.16
C ALA A 190 -37.11 26.07 -1.13
N LEU A 191 -36.55 24.89 -1.44
CA LEU A 191 -36.96 24.08 -2.59
C LEU A 191 -38.20 23.21 -2.31
N THR A 192 -38.49 22.92 -1.03
CA THR A 192 -39.62 22.06 -0.64
C THR A 192 -40.88 22.87 -0.34
N GLU A 193 -40.75 24.18 -0.11
CA GLU A 193 -41.92 25.07 -0.06
C GLU A 193 -42.66 25.01 -1.41
N PRO A 194 -43.97 24.74 -1.40
CA PRO A 194 -44.75 24.53 -2.62
C PRO A 194 -44.87 25.84 -3.40
N GLN A 195 -43.93 26.07 -4.31
CA GLN A 195 -44.10 27.02 -5.40
C GLN A 195 -45.17 26.46 -6.35
N PRO A 196 -46.27 27.18 -6.64
CA PRO A 196 -47.39 26.69 -7.46
C PRO A 196 -47.08 26.52 -8.97
N GLN A 197 -45.84 26.33 -9.37
CA GLN A 197 -45.47 26.25 -10.78
C GLN A 197 -44.63 24.99 -11.03
N ALA A 198 -45.08 24.20 -12.00
CA ALA A 198 -44.45 22.97 -12.44
C ALA A 198 -43.05 23.29 -12.99
N ILE A 199 -42.03 23.12 -12.14
CA ILE A 199 -40.63 23.20 -12.54
C ILE A 199 -40.19 21.79 -12.88
N GLU A 200 -39.90 21.55 -14.17
CA GLU A 200 -39.15 20.38 -14.61
C GLU A 200 -37.78 20.38 -13.93
N ILE A 201 -37.62 19.52 -12.93
CA ILE A 201 -36.35 19.28 -12.27
C ILE A 201 -35.47 18.52 -13.28
N SER A 202 -34.68 19.24 -14.06
CA SER A 202 -33.54 18.65 -14.74
C SER A 202 -32.56 18.16 -13.66
N GLU A 203 -32.34 16.84 -13.61
CA GLU A 203 -31.36 16.23 -12.73
C GLU A 203 -29.97 16.83 -13.04
N ALA A 204 -29.58 17.85 -12.28
CA ALA A 204 -28.22 18.31 -12.22
C ALA A 204 -27.40 17.23 -11.50
N SER A 205 -27.03 16.20 -12.26
CA SER A 205 -26.07 15.19 -11.82
C SER A 205 -24.80 15.94 -11.40
N ALA A 206 -24.61 16.01 -10.09
CA ALA A 206 -23.40 16.56 -9.49
C ALA A 206 -22.24 15.65 -9.90
N SER A 207 -21.66 15.95 -11.06
CA SER A 207 -20.48 15.32 -11.59
C SER A 207 -19.36 15.55 -10.58
N SER A 208 -19.14 14.56 -9.72
CA SER A 208 -17.99 14.54 -8.84
C SER A 208 -16.76 14.54 -9.75
N LYS A 209 -16.10 15.69 -9.82
CA LYS A 209 -14.91 15.99 -10.65
C LYS A 209 -13.67 15.12 -10.33
N CYS A 210 -13.84 13.99 -9.65
CA CYS A 210 -12.83 12.97 -9.40
C CYS A 210 -12.97 11.75 -10.32
N ARG A 211 -13.67 11.87 -11.45
CA ARG A 211 -13.48 10.92 -12.56
C ARG A 211 -12.19 11.34 -13.29
N SER A 212 -11.04 10.98 -12.74
CA SER A 212 -9.83 10.98 -13.54
C SER A 212 -10.13 10.08 -14.73
N ASN A 213 -10.16 10.64 -15.94
CA ASN A 213 -10.32 9.89 -17.18
C ASN A 213 -9.08 9.01 -17.46
N THR A 214 -8.44 8.43 -16.44
CA THR A 214 -7.37 7.43 -16.55
C THR A 214 -7.88 6.15 -17.19
N ALA A 215 -9.19 5.89 -17.17
CA ALA A 215 -9.79 4.79 -17.91
C ALA A 215 -9.61 4.95 -19.44
N VAL A 216 -9.66 6.18 -19.96
CA VAL A 216 -9.58 6.45 -21.42
C VAL A 216 -8.21 6.05 -22.01
N PRO A 217 -7.04 6.47 -21.46
CA PRO A 217 -5.76 6.02 -21.96
C PRO A 217 -5.54 4.52 -21.74
N ILE A 218 -6.04 3.93 -20.64
CA ILE A 218 -5.93 2.48 -20.41
C ILE A 218 -6.71 1.70 -21.49
N LEU A 219 -7.96 2.07 -21.77
CA LEU A 219 -8.76 1.48 -22.85
C LEU A 219 -8.10 1.66 -24.21
N GLY A 220 -7.51 2.84 -24.48
CA GLY A 220 -6.74 3.09 -25.69
C GLY A 220 -5.57 2.13 -25.86
N THR A 221 -4.78 1.88 -24.80
CA THR A 221 -3.65 0.94 -24.85
C THR A 221 -4.09 -0.51 -25.08
N ILE A 222 -5.20 -0.93 -24.46
CA ILE A 222 -5.75 -2.29 -24.65
C ILE A 222 -6.20 -2.48 -26.10
N ILE A 223 -6.94 -1.52 -26.66
CA ILE A 223 -7.41 -1.56 -28.05
C ILE A 223 -6.22 -1.58 -29.03
N LEU A 224 -5.16 -0.80 -28.76
CA LEU A 224 -3.94 -0.78 -29.56
C LEU A 224 -3.21 -2.13 -29.55
N ILE A 225 -3.07 -2.76 -28.39
CA ILE A 225 -2.41 -4.08 -28.27
C ILE A 225 -3.22 -5.15 -29.01
N ILE A 226 -4.54 -5.13 -28.85
CA ILE A 226 -5.46 -6.07 -29.52
C ILE A 226 -5.39 -5.88 -31.04
N SER A 227 -5.40 -4.64 -31.55
CA SER A 227 -5.34 -4.38 -32.99
C SER A 227 -4.03 -4.85 -33.61
N ILE A 228 -2.89 -4.60 -32.95
CA ILE A 228 -1.57 -5.11 -33.35
C ILE A 228 -1.58 -6.64 -33.40
N TYR A 229 -2.14 -7.30 -32.37
CA TYR A 229 -2.25 -8.75 -32.33
C TYR A 229 -3.11 -9.32 -33.49
N TYR A 230 -4.24 -8.70 -33.79
CA TYR A 230 -5.08 -9.09 -34.94
C TYR A 230 -4.37 -8.91 -36.28
N LEU A 231 -3.59 -7.83 -36.45
CA LEU A 231 -2.77 -7.65 -37.66
C LEU A 231 -1.76 -8.79 -37.81
N PHE A 232 -1.11 -9.21 -36.72
CA PHE A 232 -0.21 -10.38 -36.76
C PHE A 232 -0.93 -11.67 -37.14
N LEU A 233 -2.14 -11.91 -36.61
CA LEU A 233 -2.95 -13.08 -36.98
C LEU A 233 -3.38 -13.05 -38.45
N PHE A 234 -3.75 -11.87 -38.94
CA PHE A 234 -4.16 -11.68 -40.33
C PHE A 234 -3.01 -11.94 -41.28
N VAL A 235 -1.82 -11.40 -40.99
CA VAL A 235 -0.58 -11.67 -41.76
C VAL A 235 -0.25 -13.16 -41.74
N ASP A 236 -0.27 -13.82 -40.57
CA ASP A 236 0.06 -15.26 -40.46
C ASP A 236 -0.92 -16.18 -41.21
N LYS A 237 -2.20 -15.77 -41.35
CA LYS A 237 -3.23 -16.56 -42.02
C LYS A 237 -3.37 -16.28 -43.51
N PHE A 238 -3.27 -15.01 -43.93
CA PHE A 238 -3.67 -14.59 -45.27
C PHE A 238 -2.53 -14.15 -46.19
N THR A 239 -1.30 -13.99 -45.68
CA THR A 239 -0.14 -13.74 -46.57
C THR A 239 0.69 -15.00 -46.83
N PRO A 240 1.34 -15.12 -48.02
CA PRO A 240 2.25 -16.22 -48.32
C PRO A 240 3.44 -16.31 -47.34
N TYR A 241 3.73 -15.23 -46.61
CA TYR A 241 4.71 -15.18 -45.53
C TYR A 241 4.34 -16.03 -44.30
N GLY A 242 3.07 -16.41 -44.11
CA GLY A 242 2.64 -17.28 -42.99
C GLY A 242 3.35 -18.64 -42.99
N LYS A 243 3.67 -19.20 -44.17
CA LYS A 243 4.46 -20.44 -44.26
C LYS A 243 5.89 -20.26 -43.73
N LEU A 244 6.51 -19.10 -43.97
CA LEU A 244 7.85 -18.77 -43.45
C LEU A 244 7.82 -18.53 -41.94
N LEU A 245 6.81 -17.82 -41.43
CA LEU A 245 6.61 -17.61 -40.00
C LEU A 245 6.36 -18.93 -39.25
N ARG A 246 5.55 -19.84 -39.79
CA ARG A 246 5.36 -21.19 -39.19
C ARG A 246 6.66 -21.99 -39.16
N ARG A 247 7.48 -21.92 -40.20
CA ARG A 247 8.81 -22.55 -40.22
C ARG A 247 9.74 -21.92 -39.17
N ALA A 248 9.74 -20.60 -39.03
CA ALA A 248 10.52 -19.88 -38.03
C ALA A 248 10.08 -20.23 -36.60
N LYS A 249 8.76 -20.25 -36.32
CA LYS A 249 8.20 -20.69 -35.04
C LYS A 249 8.59 -22.12 -34.70
N LYS A 250 8.52 -23.06 -35.66
CA LYS A 250 8.99 -24.44 -35.46
C LYS A 250 10.48 -24.50 -35.13
N LYS A 251 11.32 -23.71 -35.81
CA LYS A 251 12.77 -23.64 -35.51
C LYS A 251 13.04 -23.07 -34.12
N LEU A 252 12.31 -22.03 -33.70
CA LEU A 252 12.43 -21.45 -32.36
C LEU A 252 11.98 -22.44 -31.28
N LYS A 253 10.83 -23.10 -31.47
CA LYS A 253 10.34 -24.14 -30.55
C LYS A 253 11.34 -25.27 -30.40
N TYR A 254 11.89 -25.76 -31.51
CA TYR A 254 12.93 -26.79 -31.49
C TYR A 254 14.18 -26.34 -30.72
N LYS A 255 14.64 -25.09 -30.92
CA LYS A 255 15.76 -24.52 -30.15
C LYS A 255 15.46 -24.45 -28.65
N TRP A 256 14.26 -24.02 -28.28
CA TRP A 256 13.83 -23.94 -26.87
C TRP A 256 13.70 -25.33 -26.23
N ASP A 257 13.05 -26.28 -26.90
CA ASP A 257 12.93 -27.66 -26.41
C ASP A 257 14.31 -28.31 -26.23
N LYS A 258 15.25 -28.03 -27.15
CA LYS A 258 16.63 -28.50 -27.04
C LYS A 258 17.38 -27.84 -25.86
N SER A 259 17.22 -26.53 -25.67
CA SER A 259 17.82 -25.79 -24.54
C SER A 259 17.28 -26.27 -23.20
N TRP A 260 15.96 -26.47 -23.09
CA TRP A 260 15.32 -26.97 -21.87
C TRP A 260 15.79 -28.38 -21.54
N LYS A 261 15.83 -29.28 -22.53
CA LYS A 261 16.34 -30.65 -22.34
C LYS A 261 17.82 -30.67 -21.93
N SER A 262 18.65 -29.78 -22.48
CA SER A 262 20.06 -29.66 -22.09
C SER A 262 20.21 -29.24 -20.63
N ASN A 263 19.43 -28.24 -20.18
CA ASN A 263 19.53 -27.71 -18.81
C ASN A 263 18.92 -28.66 -17.76
N VAL A 264 17.99 -29.53 -18.14
CA VAL A 264 17.40 -30.54 -17.24
C VAL A 264 18.33 -31.74 -17.05
N LEU A 265 19.10 -32.11 -18.09
CA LEU A 265 20.07 -33.21 -17.99
C LEU A 265 21.33 -32.82 -17.19
N GLU A 266 21.75 -31.56 -17.24
CA GLU A 266 22.92 -31.07 -16.46
C GLU A 266 22.69 -31.07 -14.94
N ASN A 267 21.44 -31.06 -14.46
CA ASN A 267 21.13 -31.10 -13.03
C ASN A 267 21.06 -32.51 -12.43
N TYR A 268 21.08 -33.58 -13.24
CA TYR A 268 21.08 -34.97 -12.75
C TYR A 268 22.48 -35.58 -12.62
N ASP A 269 23.51 -34.95 -13.20
CA ASP A 269 24.91 -35.40 -13.09
C ASP A 269 25.67 -34.75 -11.91
N ILE A 270 24.95 -34.27 -10.88
CA ILE A 270 25.57 -34.07 -9.55
C ILE A 270 25.82 -35.46 -8.95
N ARG A 271 26.94 -36.02 -9.42
CA ARG A 271 27.78 -37.10 -8.92
C ARG A 271 27.55 -37.34 -7.43
N SER A 272 26.60 -38.21 -7.10
CA SER A 272 26.60 -38.90 -5.82
C SER A 272 27.75 -39.91 -5.87
N SER A 273 28.94 -39.46 -5.49
CA SER A 273 29.99 -40.37 -5.03
C SER A 273 29.53 -40.98 -3.71
N ILE A 274 28.63 -41.96 -3.79
CA ILE A 274 28.36 -42.89 -2.71
C ILE A 274 29.59 -43.80 -2.66
N PRO A 275 30.35 -43.81 -1.56
CA PRO A 275 31.40 -44.80 -1.38
C PRO A 275 30.73 -46.16 -1.28
N GLU A 276 31.01 -47.01 -2.26
CA GLU A 276 30.72 -48.43 -2.25
C GLU A 276 31.47 -49.04 -1.07
N ALA A 277 30.76 -49.25 0.03
CA ALA A 277 31.37 -49.52 1.32
C ALA A 277 30.60 -50.67 2.00
N TRP A 278 31.25 -51.84 1.96
CA TRP A 278 31.22 -52.98 2.87
C TRP A 278 30.07 -54.00 2.73
N ASP A 279 30.44 -55.11 2.08
CA ASP A 279 29.98 -56.46 2.36
C ASP A 279 29.85 -56.71 3.88
N TYR A 280 28.65 -57.04 4.33
CA TYR A 280 28.46 -57.77 5.58
C TYR A 280 27.84 -59.13 5.26
N ASN A 281 28.70 -60.16 5.29
CA ASN A 281 28.30 -61.55 5.36
C ASN A 281 27.62 -61.80 6.72
N LEU A 282 26.30 -61.98 6.73
CA LEU A 282 25.57 -62.53 7.87
C LEU A 282 25.28 -64.01 7.61
N LEU A 283 26.18 -64.87 8.08
CA LEU A 283 25.92 -66.26 8.40
C LEU A 283 25.16 -66.32 9.72
N TYR A 284 23.96 -66.90 9.74
CA TYR A 284 23.33 -67.40 10.95
C TYR A 284 23.28 -68.93 10.88
N ASN A 285 23.85 -69.55 11.92
CA ASN A 285 23.57 -70.91 12.38
C ASN A 285 22.11 -71.02 12.85
#